data_AF-A0A9P3DNA2-F1
#
_entry.id   AF-A0A9P3DNA2-F1
#
_cell.length_a   1.000
_cell.length_b   1.000
_cell.length_c   1.000
_cell.angle_alpha   90.00
_cell.angle_beta   90.00
_cell.angle_gamma   90.00
#
_symmetry.space_group_name_H-M   'P 1'
#
loop_
_entity.id
_entity.type
_entity.pdbx_description
1 polymer ?
#
loop_
_entity_poly.entity_id
_entity_poly.type
_entity_poly.pdbx_seq_one_letter_code
_entity_poly.pdbx_strand_id
1 'polypeptide(L)' 'MIIFDEQLTDYIHVHPESPDSTTFYAHFPKKGMYKIWAEFKFNDEVHRFTYNIKVA' A
#
# COMPACT_ATOMS: atom_id res chain seq x y z
N MET A 1 0.18 4.22 -3.49
CA MET A 1 -0.17 3.35 -2.35
C MET A 1 0.82 3.59 -1.23
N ILE A 2 0.38 3.64 0.02
CA ILE A 2 1.26 3.76 1.19
C ILE A 2 1.14 2.48 2.03
N ILE A 3 2.27 1.97 2.49
CA ILE A 3 2.33 0.81 3.38
C ILE A 3 3.09 1.23 4.64
N PHE A 4 2.50 1.01 5.81
CA PHE A 4 3.10 1.33 7.09
C PHE A 4 3.49 0.05 7.82
N ASP A 5 4.58 0.11 8.58
CA ASP A 5 4.79 -0.91 9.61
C ASP A 5 3.73 -0.79 10.73
N GLU A 6 3.64 -1.81 11.56
CA GLU A 6 2.66 -1.86 12.66
C GLU A 6 2.84 -0.74 13.69
N GLN A 7 4.07 -0.26 13.89
CA GLN A 7 4.40 0.79 14.84
C GLN A 7 4.21 2.21 14.28
N LEU A 8 3.89 2.35 12.99
CA LEU A 8 3.83 3.62 12.26
C LEU A 8 5.13 4.43 12.32
N THR A 9 6.27 3.73 12.37
CA THR A 9 7.62 4.32 12.43
C THR A 9 8.27 4.41 11.05
N ASP A 10 7.95 3.46 10.16
CA ASP A 10 8.46 3.41 8.79
C ASP A 10 7.28 3.32 7.79
N TYR A 11 7.48 3.86 6.58
CA TYR A 11 6.52 3.73 5.48
C TYR A 11 7.19 3.47 4.13
N ILE A 12 6.45 2.80 3.23
CA ILE A 12 6.82 2.55 1.84
C ILE A 12 5.81 3.25 0.95
N HIS A 13 6.28 4.11 0.04
CA HIS A 13 5.48 4.71 -1.01
C HIS A 13 5.64 3.90 -2.30
N VAL A 14 4.54 3.40 -2.87
CA VAL A 14 4.54 2.55 -4.06
C VAL A 14 3.64 3.14 -5.14
N HIS A 15 4.21 3.30 -6.34
CA HIS A 15 3.50 3.67 -7.56
C HIS A 15 3.04 2.41 -8.32
N PRO A 16 1.97 2.51 -9.14
CA PRO A 16 1.59 1.41 -10.01
C PRO A 16 2.69 1.13 -11.04
N GLU A 17 2.70 -0.09 -11.58
CA GLU A 17 3.63 -0.52 -12.63
C GLU A 17 3.56 0.37 -13.89
N SER A 18 2.37 0.87 -14.21
CA SER A 18 2.12 1.80 -15.31
C SER A 18 0.88 2.67 -15.05
N PRO A 19 0.65 3.75 -15.83
CA PRO A 19 -0.54 4.59 -15.67
C PRO A 19 -1.88 3.87 -15.84
N ASP A 20 -1.88 2.77 -16.60
CA ASP A 20 -3.09 2.01 -16.96
C ASP A 20 -3.21 0.68 -16.20
N SER A 21 -2.40 0.46 -15.17
CA SER A 21 -2.34 -0.77 -14.37
C SER A 21 -2.66 -0.51 -12.90
N THR A 22 -3.39 -1.44 -12.28
CA THR A 22 -3.61 -1.47 -10.82
C THR A 22 -2.68 -2.45 -10.11
N THR A 23 -1.58 -2.86 -10.77
CA THR A 23 -0.55 -3.73 -10.20
C THR A 23 0.52 -2.89 -9.49
N PHE A 24 0.90 -3.30 -8.28
CA PHE A 24 1.90 -2.62 -7.46
C PHE A 24 2.94 -3.62 -6.96
N TYR A 25 4.22 -3.24 -7.01
CA TYR A 25 5.33 -4.03 -6.46
C TYR A 25 5.96 -3.31 -5.28
N ALA A 26 6.03 -3.98 -4.14
CA ALA A 26 6.61 -3.44 -2.91
C ALA A 26 7.72 -4.35 -2.40
N HIS A 27 8.81 -3.75 -1.90
CA HIS A 27 9.87 -4.46 -1.18
C HIS A 27 9.74 -4.19 0.32
N PHE A 28 9.65 -5.25 1.11
CA PHE A 28 9.52 -5.16 2.57
C PHE A 28 10.89 -5.37 3.22
N PRO A 29 11.50 -4.34 3.82
CA PRO A 29 12.86 -4.42 4.33
C PRO A 29 12.98 -5.23 5.62
N LYS A 30 11.87 -5.45 6.33
CA LYS A 30 11.81 -6.15 7.61
C LYS A 30 10.64 -7.12 7.63
N LYS A 31 10.76 -8.15 8.45
CA LYS A 31 9.66 -9.06 8.79
C LYS A 31 8.72 -8.36 9.78
N GLY A 32 7.44 -8.67 9.74
CA GLY A 32 6.48 -8.09 10.67
C GLY A 32 5.09 -7.91 10.07
N MET A 33 4.24 -7.23 10.85
CA MET A 33 2.91 -6.81 10.40
C MET A 33 3.00 -5.47 9.68
N TYR A 34 2.27 -5.35 8.58
CA TYR A 34 2.18 -4.13 7.78
C TYR A 34 0.73 -3.80 7.49
N LYS A 35 0.40 -2.50 7.48
CA LYS A 35 -0.88 -1.97 7.04
C LYS A 35 -0.73 -1.31 5.68
N ILE A 36 -1.47 -1.81 4.70
CA ILE A 36 -1.54 -1.25 3.35
C ILE A 36 -2.73 -0.29 3.29
N TRP A 37 -2.51 0.91 2.77
CA TRP A 37 -3.51 1.90 2.46
C TRP A 37 -3.43 2.31 0.98
N ALA A 38 -4.48 2.01 0.23
CA ALA A 38 -4.64 2.44 -1.15
C ALA A 38 -5.95 3.21 -1.29
N GLU A 39 -5.86 4.45 -1.76
CA GLU A 39 -7.00 5.33 -1.93
C GLU A 39 -6.89 6.01 -3.30
N PHE A 40 -7.97 5.93 -4.07
CA PHE A 40 -8.04 6.45 -5.43
C PHE A 40 -9.39 7.13 -5.64
N LYS A 41 -9.38 8.25 -6.35
CA LYS A 41 -10.59 8.96 -6.74
C LYS A 41 -10.90 8.65 -8.21
N PHE A 42 -12.04 8.02 -8.48
CA PHE A 42 -12.54 7.73 -9.82
C PHE A 42 -13.96 8.27 -9.94
N ASN A 43 -14.27 9.02 -11.01
CA ASN A 43 -15.60 9.58 -11.27
C ASN A 43 -16.23 10.31 -10.07
N ASP A 44 -15.42 11.13 -9.39
CA ASP A 44 -15.79 11.83 -8.16
C ASP A 44 -16.09 10.98 -6.92
N GLU A 45 -15.95 9.66 -7.02
CA GLU A 45 -16.04 8.73 -5.90
C GLU A 45 -14.65 8.35 -5.38
N VAL A 46 -14.50 8.31 -4.06
CA VAL A 46 -13.26 7.86 -3.40
C VAL A 46 -13.39 6.38 -3.07
N HIS A 47 -12.55 5.56 -3.70
CA HIS A 47 -12.41 4.15 -3.39
C HIS A 47 -11.23 3.93 -2.45
N ARG A 48 -11.48 3.28 -1.32
CA ARG A 48 -10.46 3.00 -0.30
C ARG A 48 -10.34 1.50 -0.07
N PHE A 49 -9.10 1.02 -0.14
CA PHE A 49 -8.73 -0.37 0.11
C PHE A 49 -7.70 -0.41 1.23
N THR A 50 -7.98 -1.21 2.26
CA THR A 50 -7.07 -1.37 3.40
C THR A 50 -6.86 -2.83 3.68
N TYR A 51 -5.60 -3.24 3.84
CA TYR A 51 -5.23 -4.61 4.15
C TYR A 51 -4.22 -4.64 5.28
N ASN A 52 -4.26 -5.67 6.11
CA ASN A 52 -3.19 -6.01 7.04
C ASN A 52 -2.53 -7.29 6.55
N ILE A 53 -1.21 -7.27 6.40
CA ILE A 53 -0.45 -8.42 5.92
C ILE A 53 0.69 -8.74 6.89
N LYS A 54 1.03 -10.03 6.98
CA LYS A 54 2.20 -10.51 7.72
C LYS A 54 3.31 -10.88 6.73
N VAL A 55 4.47 -10.25 6.87
CA VAL A 55 5.69 -10.59 6.13
C VAL A 55 6.57 -11.44 7.05
N ALA A 56 6.93 -12.65 6.61
CA ALA A 56 7.62 -13.67 7.40
C ALA A 56 9.06 -13.93 6.94
#